data_AF-A0A9P7JL62-F1
#
_entry.id   AF-A0A9P7JL62-F1
#
_cell.length_a   1.000
_cell.length_b   1.000
_cell.length_c   1.000
_cell.angle_alpha   90.00
_cell.angle_beta   90.00
_cell.angle_gamma   90.00
#
_symmetry.space_group_name_H-M   'P 1'
#
loop_
_entity.id
_entity.type
_entity.pdbx_description
1 polymer ?
#
loop_
_entity_poly.entity_id
_entity_poly.type
_entity_poly.pdbx_seq_one_letter_code
_entity_poly.pdbx_strand_id
1 'polypeptide(L)'
;MTKLNGDLDKLCAELQRMVMDHLALPDLIELGKTRNENNEGVKEYVEERRMILLGAFVEDTSAFVNIMERTGSIIAGSSALHLFQAKSEALELQDLDVYAMQEFEGTLLEHFKDKEGYKGPKSIARKKEYDSSAITKVHKLQNGEKRVDIMITDWASAIVPIVQYHSTAWTKDKKNLVNPITYMDDRNNISTILALMKYMQRGFRTSAEPFDMGIHNCHSSAYCPLTTRNTVDKGTLRWEFTPKKTVGKTNVTCDNLAIIIWRLGGQGCIEEEDQSVETYIGVVA
;
A
#
# COMPACT_ATOMS: atom_id res chain seq x y z
N MET A 1 -38.32 -6.01 29.54
CA MET A 1 -36.86 -6.08 29.74
C MET A 1 -36.11 -6.34 28.44
N THR A 2 -36.52 -7.29 27.59
CA THR A 2 -35.88 -7.59 26.30
C THR A 2 -35.74 -6.40 25.33
N LYS A 3 -36.73 -5.51 25.25
CA LYS A 3 -36.67 -4.32 24.37
C LYS A 3 -35.65 -3.28 24.85
N LEU A 4 -35.47 -3.12 26.16
CA LEU A 4 -34.54 -2.15 26.74
C LEU A 4 -33.07 -2.54 26.51
N ASN A 5 -32.78 -3.86 26.50
CA ASN A 5 -31.43 -4.36 26.25
C ASN A 5 -31.01 -4.12 24.78
N GLY A 6 -31.91 -4.34 23.83
CA GLY A 6 -31.61 -4.09 22.41
C GLY A 6 -31.32 -2.62 22.07
N ASP A 7 -32.02 -1.69 22.73
CA ASP A 7 -31.76 -0.25 22.56
C ASP A 7 -30.39 0.17 23.14
N LEU A 8 -29.96 -0.47 24.23
CA LEU A 8 -28.65 -0.22 24.86
C LEU A 8 -27.50 -0.80 24.02
N ASP A 9 -27.65 -2.01 23.49
CA ASP A 9 -26.65 -2.64 22.62
C ASP A 9 -26.44 -1.83 21.34
N LYS A 10 -27.53 -1.31 20.77
CA LYS A 10 -27.47 -0.41 19.60
C LYS A 10 -26.75 0.90 19.92
N LEU A 11 -27.05 1.52 21.06
CA LEU A 11 -26.39 2.75 21.49
C LEU A 11 -24.88 2.53 21.67
N CYS A 12 -24.48 1.38 22.24
CA CYS A 12 -23.08 1.00 22.36
C CYS A 12 -22.39 0.86 20.99
N ALA A 13 -23.04 0.24 20.01
CA ALA A 13 -22.51 0.10 18.66
C ALA A 13 -22.35 1.45 17.94
N GLU A 14 -23.32 2.37 18.08
CA GLU A 14 -23.25 3.72 17.51
C GLU A 14 -22.10 4.53 18.14
N LEU A 15 -21.95 4.49 19.47
CA LEU A 15 -20.84 5.15 20.17
C LEU A 15 -19.48 4.57 19.77
N GLN A 16 -19.39 3.25 19.59
CA GLN A 16 -18.18 2.59 19.13
C GLN A 16 -17.80 3.04 17.72
N ARG A 17 -18.78 3.14 16.80
CA ARG A 17 -18.55 3.70 15.46
C ARG A 17 -18.07 5.14 15.50
N MET A 18 -18.66 5.98 16.36
CA MET A 18 -18.20 7.37 16.54
C MET A 18 -16.75 7.44 17.02
N VAL A 19 -16.34 6.55 17.94
CA VAL A 19 -14.93 6.46 18.37
C VAL A 19 -14.05 6.07 17.19
N MET A 20 -14.42 5.03 16.43
CA MET A 20 -13.66 4.54 15.28
C MET A 20 -13.50 5.60 14.17
N ASP A 21 -14.49 6.46 13.95
CA ASP A 21 -14.44 7.59 13.00
C ASP A 21 -13.32 8.60 13.31
N HIS A 22 -12.83 8.63 14.55
CA HIS A 22 -11.73 9.49 15.00
C HIS A 22 -10.37 8.78 15.09
N LEU A 23 -10.31 7.48 14.78
CA LEU A 23 -9.08 6.69 14.86
C LEU A 23 -8.48 6.48 13.47
N ALA A 24 -7.15 6.62 13.36
CA ALA A 24 -6.42 6.17 12.19
C ALA A 24 -6.32 4.63 12.20
N LEU A 25 -6.03 4.00 11.05
CA LEU A 25 -5.95 2.53 10.95
C LEU A 25 -5.00 1.88 11.98
N PRO A 26 -3.81 2.42 12.28
CA PRO A 26 -2.97 1.85 13.35
C PRO A 26 -3.65 1.84 14.71
N ASP A 27 -4.37 2.91 15.06
CA ASP A 27 -5.09 2.99 16.34
C ASP A 27 -6.30 2.05 16.35
N LEU A 28 -6.97 1.86 15.21
CA LEU A 28 -8.00 0.83 15.05
C LEU A 28 -7.44 -0.58 15.25
N ILE A 29 -6.26 -0.87 14.72
CA ILE A 29 -5.58 -2.16 14.93
C ILE A 29 -5.26 -2.37 16.42
N GLU A 30 -4.76 -1.34 17.12
CA GLU A 30 -4.53 -1.42 18.56
C GLU A 30 -5.83 -1.60 19.36
N LEU A 31 -6.91 -0.91 18.97
CA LEU A 31 -8.24 -1.11 19.55
C LEU A 31 -8.71 -2.56 19.37
N GLY A 32 -8.55 -3.12 18.16
CA GLY A 32 -8.93 -4.50 17.85
C GLY A 32 -8.19 -5.55 18.71
N LYS A 33 -6.95 -5.26 19.13
CA LYS A 33 -6.18 -6.16 20.01
C LYS A 33 -6.69 -6.22 21.45
N THR A 34 -7.55 -5.29 21.87
CA THR A 34 -7.98 -5.22 23.27
C THR A 34 -8.98 -6.32 23.66
N ARG A 35 -9.90 -6.70 22.75
CA ARG A 35 -10.96 -7.70 22.95
C ARG A 35 -11.44 -8.28 21.62
N ASN A 36 -12.03 -9.48 21.62
CA ASN A 36 -12.54 -10.12 20.42
C ASN A 36 -13.68 -9.32 19.76
N GLU A 37 -14.60 -8.79 20.56
CA GLU A 37 -15.71 -7.97 20.07
C GLU A 37 -15.20 -6.67 19.41
N ASN A 38 -14.13 -6.09 19.95
CA ASN A 38 -13.47 -4.94 19.33
C ASN A 38 -12.77 -5.32 18.02
N ASN A 39 -12.14 -6.50 17.95
CA ASN A 39 -11.54 -7.00 16.72
C ASN A 39 -12.57 -7.19 15.60
N GLU A 40 -13.71 -7.82 15.91
CA GLU A 40 -14.82 -8.00 14.97
C GLU A 40 -15.38 -6.65 14.53
N GLY A 41 -15.66 -5.73 15.47
CA GLY A 41 -16.15 -4.39 15.14
C GLY A 41 -15.16 -3.58 14.29
N VAL A 42 -13.84 -3.69 14.55
CA VAL A 42 -12.81 -3.05 13.72
C VAL A 42 -12.78 -3.63 12.32
N LYS A 43 -12.88 -4.96 12.16
CA LYS A 43 -12.91 -5.59 10.83
C LYS A 43 -14.12 -5.15 10.02
N GLU A 44 -15.32 -5.17 10.63
CA GLU A 44 -16.55 -4.70 9.99
C GLU A 44 -16.43 -3.22 9.60
N TYR A 45 -15.89 -2.38 10.50
CA TYR A 45 -15.69 -0.97 10.23
C TYR A 45 -14.71 -0.70 9.08
N VAL A 46 -13.58 -1.41 9.03
CA VAL A 46 -12.60 -1.28 7.95
C VAL A 46 -13.19 -1.74 6.61
N GLU A 47 -13.97 -2.82 6.61
CA GLU A 47 -14.64 -3.30 5.41
C GLU A 47 -15.71 -2.31 4.94
N GLU A 48 -16.53 -1.75 5.85
CA GLU A 48 -17.49 -0.68 5.52
C GLU A 48 -16.79 0.52 4.88
N ARG A 49 -15.64 0.94 5.42
CA ARG A 49 -14.84 2.03 4.84
C ARG A 49 -14.28 1.69 3.46
N ARG A 50 -13.81 0.46 3.25
CA ARG A 50 -13.37 -0.04 1.94
C ARG A 50 -14.52 0.02 0.93
N MET A 51 -15.72 -0.42 1.32
CA MET A 51 -16.90 -0.40 0.47
C MET A 51 -17.33 1.03 0.11
N ILE A 52 -17.34 1.95 1.07
CA ILE A 52 -17.63 3.38 0.83
C ILE A 52 -16.60 4.00 -0.13
N LEU A 53 -15.31 3.71 0.07
CA LEU A 53 -14.24 4.19 -0.79
C LEU A 53 -14.43 3.72 -2.23
N LEU A 54 -14.69 2.43 -2.42
CA LEU A 54 -14.86 1.85 -3.75
C LEU A 54 -16.17 2.29 -4.41
N GLY A 55 -17.25 2.45 -3.63
CA GLY A 55 -18.53 2.99 -4.10
C GLY A 55 -18.43 4.41 -4.64
N ALA A 56 -17.35 5.14 -4.31
CA ALA A 56 -17.05 6.41 -4.96
C ALA A 56 -16.64 6.23 -6.44
N PHE A 57 -16.20 5.06 -6.88
CA PHE A 57 -15.71 4.80 -8.24
C PHE A 57 -16.55 3.79 -9.03
N VAL A 58 -17.21 2.84 -8.36
CA VAL A 58 -17.99 1.78 -8.99
C VAL A 58 -19.39 1.69 -8.38
N GLU A 59 -20.40 1.37 -9.18
CA GLU A 59 -21.79 1.21 -8.74
C GLU A 59 -21.97 -0.10 -7.95
N ASP A 60 -21.52 -1.23 -8.51
CA ASP A 60 -21.55 -2.54 -7.84
C ASP A 60 -20.20 -2.84 -7.17
N THR A 61 -20.03 -2.29 -5.97
CA THR A 61 -18.79 -2.44 -5.21
C THR A 61 -18.49 -3.90 -4.84
N SER A 62 -19.52 -4.69 -4.51
CA SER A 62 -19.34 -6.09 -4.14
C SER A 62 -18.83 -6.92 -5.33
N ALA A 63 -19.38 -6.70 -6.53
CA ALA A 63 -18.87 -7.33 -7.74
C ALA A 63 -17.42 -6.93 -8.02
N PHE A 64 -17.05 -5.66 -7.83
CA PHE A 64 -15.69 -5.21 -8.04
C PHE A 64 -14.69 -5.80 -7.04
N VAL A 65 -15.06 -5.88 -5.75
CA VAL A 65 -14.28 -6.55 -4.72
C VAL A 65 -14.02 -8.02 -5.08
N ASN A 66 -15.05 -8.74 -5.53
CA ASN A 66 -14.91 -10.12 -5.98
C ASN A 66 -13.97 -10.26 -7.19
N ILE A 67 -14.00 -9.29 -8.13
CA ILE A 67 -13.05 -9.25 -9.24
C ILE A 67 -11.63 -9.10 -8.68
N MET A 68 -11.39 -8.11 -7.81
CA MET A 68 -10.07 -7.86 -7.24
C MET A 68 -9.50 -9.06 -6.50
N GLU A 69 -10.32 -9.73 -5.67
CA GLU A 69 -9.90 -10.92 -4.92
C GLU A 69 -9.54 -12.09 -5.85
N ARG A 70 -10.33 -12.29 -6.90
CA ARG A 70 -10.07 -13.35 -7.90
C ARG A 70 -8.82 -13.07 -8.74
N THR A 71 -8.54 -11.81 -9.05
CA THR A 71 -7.42 -11.42 -9.91
C THR A 71 -6.15 -11.08 -9.13
N GLY A 72 -6.20 -11.08 -7.79
CA GLY A 72 -5.12 -10.59 -6.94
C GLY A 72 -4.80 -9.11 -7.18
N SER A 73 -5.77 -8.33 -7.65
CA SER A 73 -5.60 -6.88 -7.89
C SER A 73 -5.67 -6.11 -6.57
N ILE A 74 -4.92 -5.02 -6.49
CA ILE A 74 -4.80 -4.23 -5.27
C ILE A 74 -4.98 -2.74 -5.55
N ILE A 75 -5.45 -2.00 -4.54
CA ILE A 75 -5.55 -0.54 -4.60
C ILE A 75 -4.32 0.06 -3.94
N ALA A 76 -3.79 1.13 -4.52
CA ALA A 76 -2.69 1.87 -3.93
C ALA A 76 -2.95 3.39 -3.97
N GLY A 77 -1.90 4.18 -3.73
CA GLY A 77 -1.92 5.62 -3.94
C GLY A 77 -2.79 6.39 -2.94
N SER A 78 -3.39 7.48 -3.43
CA SER A 78 -4.23 8.39 -2.62
C SER A 78 -5.39 7.67 -1.96
N SER A 79 -6.05 6.80 -2.73
CA SER A 79 -7.24 6.06 -2.29
C SER A 79 -6.89 5.08 -1.19
N ALA A 80 -5.85 4.25 -1.35
CA ALA A 80 -5.43 3.36 -0.27
C ALA A 80 -5.13 4.14 1.02
N LEU A 81 -4.42 5.27 0.92
CA LEU A 81 -4.11 6.13 2.07
C LEU A 81 -5.36 6.61 2.82
N HIS A 82 -6.46 6.83 2.11
CA HIS A 82 -7.72 7.27 2.69
C HIS A 82 -8.28 6.26 3.70
N LEU A 83 -7.99 4.96 3.54
CA LEU A 83 -8.35 3.94 4.53
C LEU A 83 -7.51 4.04 5.81
N PHE A 84 -6.30 4.60 5.73
CA PHE A 84 -5.41 4.75 6.89
C PHE A 84 -5.72 5.98 7.75
N GLN A 85 -6.38 6.99 7.18
CA GLN A 85 -6.68 8.25 7.87
C GLN A 85 -7.97 8.14 8.70
N ALA A 86 -8.12 9.00 9.71
CA ALA A 86 -9.40 9.15 10.41
C ALA A 86 -10.44 9.75 9.45
N LYS A 87 -11.72 9.34 9.60
CA LYS A 87 -12.79 9.80 8.70
C LYS A 87 -13.01 11.31 8.76
N SER A 88 -12.76 11.94 9.90
CA SER A 88 -12.86 13.41 10.03
C SER A 88 -11.85 14.18 9.16
N GLU A 89 -10.82 13.52 8.64
CA GLU A 89 -9.76 14.11 7.81
C GLU A 89 -9.82 13.63 6.35
N ALA A 90 -10.88 12.91 6.00
CA ALA A 90 -11.12 12.31 4.69
C ALA A 90 -11.23 13.39 3.61
N LEU A 91 -10.23 13.47 2.72
CA LEU A 91 -10.29 14.27 1.50
C LEU A 91 -11.22 13.62 0.46
N GLU A 92 -11.86 14.44 -0.37
CA GLU A 92 -12.66 13.95 -1.50
C GLU A 92 -11.80 13.10 -2.45
N LEU A 93 -12.32 11.91 -2.80
CA LEU A 93 -11.64 10.93 -3.63
C LEU A 93 -11.83 11.28 -5.11
N GLN A 94 -10.73 11.68 -5.77
CA GLN A 94 -10.75 12.03 -7.20
C GLN A 94 -10.08 10.97 -8.09
N ASP A 95 -9.26 10.11 -7.50
CA ASP A 95 -8.41 9.15 -8.19
C ASP A 95 -8.36 7.79 -7.48
N LEU A 96 -8.46 6.72 -8.26
CA LEU A 96 -8.27 5.34 -7.82
C LEU A 96 -7.13 4.71 -8.63
N ASP A 97 -6.06 4.29 -7.94
CA ASP A 97 -4.96 3.55 -8.56
C ASP A 97 -5.17 2.04 -8.31
N VAL A 98 -5.38 1.26 -9.37
CA VAL A 98 -5.57 -0.19 -9.32
C VAL A 98 -4.38 -0.88 -9.96
N TYR A 99 -3.73 -1.78 -9.23
CA TYR A 99 -2.61 -2.57 -9.72
C TYR A 99 -3.07 -3.98 -10.06
N ALA A 100 -2.63 -4.51 -11.20
CA ALA A 100 -3.04 -5.82 -11.68
C ALA A 100 -1.98 -6.51 -12.52
N MET A 101 -2.04 -7.84 -12.55
CA MET A 101 -1.24 -8.67 -13.45
C MET A 101 -1.79 -8.58 -14.88
N GLN A 102 -0.90 -8.69 -15.86
CA GLN A 102 -1.20 -8.53 -17.28
C GLN A 102 -2.29 -9.49 -17.78
N GLU A 103 -2.33 -10.72 -17.27
CA GLU A 103 -3.36 -11.71 -17.60
C GLU A 103 -4.79 -11.28 -17.21
N PHE A 104 -4.93 -10.37 -16.24
CA PHE A 104 -6.21 -9.85 -15.77
C PHE A 104 -6.52 -8.43 -16.30
N GLU A 105 -5.68 -7.88 -17.19
CA GLU A 105 -5.88 -6.56 -17.80
C GLU A 105 -7.28 -6.45 -18.45
N GLY A 106 -7.67 -7.47 -19.23
CA GLY A 106 -8.95 -7.48 -19.94
C GLY A 106 -10.15 -7.43 -19.00
N THR A 107 -10.13 -8.20 -17.91
CA THR A 107 -11.22 -8.28 -16.93
C THR A 107 -11.49 -6.94 -16.25
N LEU A 108 -10.43 -6.21 -15.86
CA LEU A 108 -10.58 -4.89 -15.24
C LEU A 108 -11.05 -3.84 -16.25
N LEU A 109 -10.52 -3.88 -17.47
CA LEU A 109 -10.95 -2.95 -18.52
C LEU A 109 -12.41 -3.16 -18.90
N GLU A 110 -12.87 -4.40 -19.04
CA GLU A 110 -14.27 -4.74 -19.28
C GLU A 110 -15.16 -4.21 -18.15
N HIS A 111 -14.78 -4.43 -16.88
CA HIS A 111 -15.54 -3.90 -15.76
C HIS A 111 -15.63 -2.37 -15.79
N PHE A 112 -14.52 -1.66 -15.83
CA PHE A 112 -14.55 -0.19 -15.78
C PHE A 112 -15.18 0.45 -17.03
N LYS A 113 -14.94 -0.09 -18.23
CA LYS A 113 -15.45 0.51 -19.47
C LYS A 113 -16.89 0.10 -19.76
N ASP A 114 -17.18 -1.18 -19.70
CA ASP A 114 -18.44 -1.74 -20.21
C ASP A 114 -19.52 -1.78 -19.13
N LYS A 115 -19.15 -1.88 -17.84
CA LYS A 115 -20.11 -1.83 -16.71
C LYS A 115 -20.20 -0.44 -16.11
N GLU A 116 -19.07 0.17 -15.78
CA GLU A 116 -19.03 1.43 -15.02
C GLU A 116 -19.00 2.69 -15.92
N GLY A 117 -18.94 2.52 -17.25
CA GLY A 117 -19.02 3.61 -18.21
C GLY A 117 -17.80 4.52 -18.30
N TYR A 118 -16.66 4.10 -17.75
CA TYR A 118 -15.43 4.88 -17.84
C TYR A 118 -14.90 4.95 -19.28
N LYS A 119 -14.38 6.11 -19.65
CA LYS A 119 -13.78 6.39 -20.95
C LYS A 119 -12.29 6.66 -20.78
N GLY A 120 -11.48 6.35 -21.78
CA GLY A 120 -10.06 6.67 -21.73
C GLY A 120 -9.39 6.44 -23.06
N PRO A 121 -8.26 7.12 -23.33
CA PRO A 121 -7.46 6.84 -24.51
C PRO A 121 -7.05 5.36 -24.56
N LYS A 122 -6.73 4.85 -25.75
CA LYS A 122 -6.03 3.57 -25.87
C LYS A 122 -4.76 3.64 -25.02
N SER A 123 -4.53 2.59 -24.24
CA SER A 123 -3.39 2.36 -23.33
C SER A 123 -2.16 3.20 -23.63
N ILE A 124 -1.64 3.90 -22.62
CA ILE A 124 -0.35 4.58 -22.75
C ILE A 124 0.73 3.54 -22.49
N ALA A 125 1.50 3.20 -23.54
CA ALA A 125 2.68 2.35 -23.41
C ALA A 125 3.66 2.98 -22.40
N ARG A 126 4.47 2.12 -21.76
CA ARG A 126 5.42 2.46 -20.68
C ARG A 126 5.98 3.88 -20.82
N LYS A 127 5.52 4.78 -19.94
CA LYS A 127 6.13 6.12 -19.85
C LYS A 127 7.55 5.95 -19.28
N LYS A 128 8.47 6.80 -19.74
CA LYS A 128 9.81 6.93 -19.12
C LYS A 128 9.77 7.15 -17.61
N GLU A 129 8.69 7.77 -17.11
CA GLU A 129 8.40 7.97 -15.68
C GLU A 129 8.33 6.66 -14.87
N TYR A 130 8.14 5.51 -15.54
CA TYR A 130 8.01 4.17 -14.95
C TYR A 130 9.14 3.22 -15.36
N ASP A 131 10.21 3.72 -16.00
CA ASP A 131 11.30 2.89 -16.54
C ASP A 131 11.97 2.00 -15.48
N SER A 132 11.91 2.42 -14.21
CA SER A 132 12.46 1.70 -13.06
C SER A 132 11.44 0.90 -12.26
N SER A 133 10.19 0.82 -12.71
CA SER A 133 9.14 0.06 -12.04
C SER A 133 8.74 -1.19 -12.84
N ALA A 134 8.26 -2.22 -12.14
CA ALA A 134 7.59 -3.40 -12.71
C ALA A 134 6.27 -3.07 -13.45
N ILE A 135 5.95 -1.79 -13.68
CA ILE A 135 4.78 -1.36 -14.46
C ILE A 135 5.14 -1.43 -15.95
N THR A 136 4.42 -2.26 -16.69
CA THR A 136 4.58 -2.41 -18.14
C THR A 136 3.64 -1.50 -18.93
N LYS A 137 2.46 -1.20 -18.37
CA LYS A 137 1.42 -0.40 -19.04
C LYS A 137 0.56 0.34 -18.01
N VAL A 138 0.06 1.52 -18.38
CA VAL A 138 -0.92 2.26 -17.58
C VAL A 138 -2.14 2.61 -18.43
N HIS A 139 -3.33 2.25 -17.94
CA HIS A 139 -4.60 2.70 -18.51
C HIS A 139 -5.17 3.82 -17.66
N LYS A 140 -5.31 5.00 -18.24
CA LYS A 140 -5.93 6.16 -17.59
C LYS A 140 -7.38 6.25 -18.03
N LEU A 141 -8.30 6.01 -17.12
CA LEU A 141 -9.74 6.01 -17.35
C LEU A 141 -10.39 7.16 -16.58
N GLN A 142 -11.48 7.69 -17.11
CA GLN A 142 -12.20 8.83 -16.55
C GLN A 142 -13.71 8.69 -16.75
N ASN A 143 -14.47 9.01 -15.71
CA ASN A 143 -15.93 9.13 -15.74
C ASN A 143 -16.35 10.42 -15.01
N GLY A 144 -16.62 11.48 -15.78
CA GLY A 144 -16.81 12.82 -15.22
C GLY A 144 -15.54 13.34 -14.53
N GLU A 145 -15.63 13.64 -13.24
CA GLU A 145 -14.51 14.09 -12.40
C GLU A 145 -13.70 12.94 -11.79
N LYS A 146 -14.25 11.72 -11.80
CA LYS A 146 -13.63 10.53 -11.23
C LYS A 146 -12.61 9.95 -12.20
N ARG A 147 -11.42 9.59 -11.70
CA ARG A 147 -10.33 9.00 -12.47
C ARG A 147 -9.93 7.65 -11.91
N VAL A 148 -9.63 6.70 -12.79
CA VAL A 148 -9.10 5.38 -12.44
C VAL A 148 -7.85 5.13 -13.28
N ASP A 149 -6.71 4.93 -12.63
CA ASP A 149 -5.47 4.53 -13.29
C ASP A 149 -5.23 3.03 -13.01
N ILE A 150 -5.24 2.21 -14.07
CA ILE A 150 -4.95 0.77 -13.98
C ILE A 150 -3.48 0.53 -14.36
N MET A 151 -2.68 0.18 -13.36
CA MET A 151 -1.26 -0.12 -13.46
C MET A 151 -1.07 -1.61 -13.73
N ILE A 152 -0.55 -1.96 -14.90
CA ILE A 152 -0.35 -3.35 -15.32
C ILE A 152 1.10 -3.77 -15.10
N THR A 153 1.29 -4.98 -14.59
CA THR A 153 2.59 -5.64 -14.44
C THR A 153 2.61 -7.00 -15.13
N ASP A 154 3.74 -7.37 -15.72
CA ASP A 154 4.00 -8.71 -16.26
C ASP A 154 4.54 -9.68 -15.20
N TRP A 155 4.68 -9.23 -13.95
CA TRP A 155 5.09 -10.06 -12.82
C TRP A 155 3.95 -10.91 -12.28
N ALA A 156 4.30 -11.99 -11.57
CA ALA A 156 3.35 -12.89 -10.93
C ALA A 156 2.58 -12.28 -9.73
N SER A 157 2.76 -10.99 -9.43
CA SER A 157 2.01 -10.31 -8.37
C SER A 157 1.88 -8.81 -8.61
N ALA A 158 0.66 -8.30 -8.41
CA ALA A 158 0.34 -6.88 -8.52
C ALA A 158 1.05 -5.99 -7.48
N ILE A 159 1.63 -6.58 -6.41
CA ILE A 159 2.37 -5.82 -5.38
C ILE A 159 3.78 -5.43 -5.82
N VAL A 160 4.36 -6.12 -6.81
CA VAL A 160 5.76 -5.90 -7.22
C VAL A 160 6.01 -4.46 -7.67
N PRO A 161 5.16 -3.85 -8.52
CA PRO A 161 5.27 -2.43 -8.84
C PRO A 161 5.30 -1.51 -7.64
N ILE A 162 4.50 -1.78 -6.60
CA ILE A 162 4.39 -0.94 -5.42
C ILE A 162 5.71 -0.92 -4.65
N VAL A 163 6.33 -2.09 -4.45
CA VAL A 163 7.60 -2.22 -3.71
C VAL A 163 8.80 -1.72 -4.51
N GLN A 164 8.72 -1.73 -5.84
CA GLN A 164 9.78 -1.19 -6.70
C GLN A 164 9.64 0.31 -6.97
N TYR A 165 8.44 0.86 -6.85
CA TYR A 165 8.21 2.28 -7.09
C TYR A 165 8.89 3.12 -5.99
N HIS A 166 9.74 4.05 -6.41
CA HIS A 166 10.70 4.77 -5.55
C HIS A 166 10.08 5.65 -4.45
N SER A 167 8.75 5.76 -4.38
CA SER A 167 8.06 6.69 -3.48
C SER A 167 6.84 6.07 -2.77
N THR A 168 6.70 4.75 -2.76
CA THR A 168 5.57 4.14 -2.06
C THR A 168 5.83 4.07 -0.56
N ALA A 169 5.00 4.73 0.24
CA ALA A 169 4.93 4.44 1.66
C ALA A 169 4.16 3.13 1.88
N TRP A 170 4.86 2.02 2.12
CA TRP A 170 4.25 0.80 2.68
C TRP A 170 4.43 0.81 4.20
N THR A 171 3.43 0.42 5.00
CA THR A 171 3.55 0.43 6.47
C THR A 171 3.25 -0.93 7.09
N LYS A 172 4.23 -1.52 7.79
CA LYS A 172 4.00 -2.55 8.81
C LYS A 172 4.94 -2.33 10.00
N ASP A 173 4.42 -2.40 11.22
CA ASP A 173 5.19 -2.40 12.47
C ASP A 173 6.31 -1.33 12.55
N LYS A 174 6.00 -0.09 12.16
CA LYS A 174 6.90 1.09 12.17
C LYS A 174 8.03 1.06 11.14
N LYS A 175 7.96 0.22 10.09
CA LYS A 175 8.99 0.10 9.05
C LYS A 175 8.39 0.25 7.66
N ASN A 176 9.03 1.07 6.80
CA ASN A 176 8.42 1.53 5.56
C ASN A 176 9.37 1.61 4.35
N LEU A 177 8.85 1.17 3.20
CA LEU A 177 9.63 0.90 2.00
C LEU A 177 9.79 2.10 1.05
N VAL A 178 10.64 3.07 1.39
CA VAL A 178 11.11 4.03 0.36
C VAL A 178 12.47 3.59 -0.12
N ASN A 179 12.64 3.49 -1.44
CA ASN A 179 13.95 3.26 -2.04
C ASN A 179 14.86 4.47 -1.77
N PRO A 180 15.88 4.34 -0.89
CA PRO A 180 16.69 5.46 -0.43
C PRO A 180 17.63 6.02 -1.51
N ILE A 181 17.84 5.30 -2.64
CA ILE A 181 18.74 5.73 -3.72
C ILE A 181 18.40 7.14 -4.22
N THR A 182 17.11 7.43 -4.41
CA THR A 182 16.69 8.75 -4.93
C THR A 182 16.75 9.88 -3.91
N TYR A 183 16.82 9.54 -2.62
CA TYR A 183 16.89 10.51 -1.53
C TYR A 183 18.33 10.88 -1.18
N MET A 184 19.28 9.96 -1.36
CA MET A 184 20.67 10.14 -0.91
C MET A 184 21.68 10.50 -2.00
N ASP A 185 21.37 10.30 -3.28
CA ASP A 185 22.34 10.55 -4.36
C ASP A 185 22.48 12.02 -4.77
N ASP A 186 21.99 12.99 -3.96
CA ASP A 186 21.83 14.43 -4.24
C ASP A 186 21.11 14.80 -5.56
N ARG A 187 20.82 13.80 -6.40
CA ARG A 187 19.88 13.81 -7.50
C ARG A 187 18.49 13.70 -6.92
N ASN A 188 18.11 14.74 -6.20
CA ASN A 188 16.77 14.99 -5.69
C ASN A 188 15.76 14.69 -6.79
N ASN A 189 15.21 13.48 -6.79
CA ASN A 189 14.10 13.18 -7.69
C ASN A 189 12.95 14.02 -7.17
N ILE A 190 12.67 15.13 -7.87
CA ILE A 190 11.61 16.08 -7.53
C ILE A 190 10.32 15.32 -7.23
N SER A 191 10.05 14.22 -7.94
CA SER A 191 8.89 13.35 -7.70
C SER A 191 8.87 12.75 -6.29
N THR A 192 10.01 12.24 -5.79
CA THR A 192 10.13 11.70 -4.43
C THR A 192 9.91 12.80 -3.39
N ILE A 193 10.51 13.98 -3.58
CA ILE A 193 10.31 15.13 -2.67
C ILE A 193 8.84 15.56 -2.67
N LEU A 194 8.23 15.72 -3.84
CA LEU A 194 6.82 16.08 -3.97
C LEU A 194 5.91 15.04 -3.33
N ALA A 195 6.23 13.75 -3.45
CA ALA A 195 5.52 12.69 -2.75
C ALA A 195 5.65 12.89 -1.23
N LEU A 196 6.86 12.97 -0.69
CA LEU A 196 7.10 13.19 0.75
C LEU A 196 6.36 14.43 1.26
N MET A 197 6.42 15.55 0.53
CA MET A 197 5.69 16.77 0.87
C MET A 197 4.17 16.58 0.88
N LYS A 198 3.60 15.94 -0.17
CA LYS A 198 2.17 15.61 -0.27
C LYS A 198 1.71 14.85 0.96
N TYR A 199 2.52 13.94 1.43
CA TYR A 199 2.22 13.14 2.59
C TYR A 199 2.47 13.86 3.93
N MET A 200 3.52 14.66 4.07
CA MET A 200 3.73 15.50 5.25
C MET A 200 2.56 16.48 5.45
N GLN A 201 2.03 17.04 4.37
CA GLN A 201 0.82 17.87 4.38
C GLN A 201 -0.43 17.11 4.87
N ARG A 202 -0.45 15.79 4.73
CA ARG A 202 -1.52 14.90 5.21
C ARG A 202 -1.29 14.41 6.64
N GLY A 203 -0.35 15.02 7.39
CA GLY A 203 -0.10 14.72 8.80
C GLY A 203 0.87 13.56 9.04
N PHE A 204 1.46 12.98 8.00
CA PHE A 204 2.45 11.92 8.13
C PHE A 204 3.81 12.50 8.52
N ARG A 205 4.46 11.94 9.55
CA ARG A 205 5.83 12.32 9.90
C ARG A 205 6.79 11.37 9.23
N THR A 206 7.68 11.90 8.41
CA THR A 206 8.75 11.13 7.76
C THR A 206 10.03 11.26 8.55
N SER A 207 10.65 10.14 8.90
CA SER A 207 11.98 10.09 9.50
C SER A 207 12.83 9.09 8.73
N ALA A 208 14.02 9.49 8.31
CA ALA A 208 15.01 8.54 7.85
C ALA A 208 15.49 7.73 9.06
N GLU A 209 15.38 6.40 9.03
CA GLU A 209 16.07 5.58 10.04
C GLU A 209 17.56 5.53 9.72
N PRO A 210 18.44 5.56 10.74
CA PRO A 210 19.86 5.33 10.54
C PRO A 210 20.06 3.98 9.86
N PHE A 211 20.73 4.01 8.72
CA PHE A 211 20.97 2.84 7.90
C PHE A 211 22.04 1.95 8.57
N ASP A 212 21.61 0.81 9.12
CA ASP A 212 22.48 -0.21 9.70
C ASP A 212 22.28 -1.50 8.92
N MET A 213 22.78 -1.55 7.68
CA MET A 213 22.80 -2.80 6.93
C MET A 213 24.18 -3.43 7.05
N GLY A 214 24.16 -4.72 7.40
CA GLY A 214 25.31 -5.58 7.24
C GLY A 214 25.89 -5.40 5.85
N ILE A 215 27.21 -5.26 5.79
CA ILE A 215 27.97 -5.02 4.58
C ILE A 215 27.62 -6.13 3.57
N HIS A 216 27.00 -5.78 2.44
CA HIS A 216 26.91 -6.70 1.31
C HIS A 216 28.34 -7.09 0.91
N ASN A 217 28.60 -8.36 0.57
CA ASN A 217 29.95 -8.89 0.29
C ASN A 217 30.75 -8.09 -0.75
N CYS A 218 30.08 -7.31 -1.60
CA CYS A 218 30.79 -6.47 -2.55
C CYS A 218 31.43 -5.20 -1.94
N HIS A 219 31.23 -4.94 -0.64
CA HIS A 219 31.82 -3.83 0.15
C HIS A 219 31.63 -2.41 -0.42
N SER A 220 30.96 -2.25 -1.56
CA SER A 220 31.00 -1.03 -2.37
C SER A 220 29.76 -0.17 -2.21
N SER A 221 28.60 -0.75 -1.85
CA SER A 221 27.41 0.03 -1.56
C SER A 221 26.32 -0.75 -0.80
N ALA A 222 25.80 -0.11 0.23
CA ALA A 222 24.50 -0.32 0.87
C ALA A 222 23.30 -0.46 -0.11
N TYR A 223 23.50 0.01 -1.33
CA TYR A 223 22.48 0.17 -2.37
C TYR A 223 22.76 -0.72 -3.58
N CYS A 224 23.58 -1.76 -3.40
CA CYS A 224 23.79 -2.74 -4.47
C CYS A 224 22.43 -3.29 -4.93
N PRO A 225 22.13 -3.28 -6.25
CA PRO A 225 20.86 -3.77 -6.78
C PRO A 225 20.64 -5.28 -6.53
N LEU A 226 21.72 -6.02 -6.26
CA LEU A 226 21.68 -7.42 -5.85
C LEU A 226 21.45 -7.61 -4.35
N THR A 227 21.50 -6.54 -3.54
CA THR A 227 21.24 -6.66 -2.11
C THR A 227 19.81 -7.14 -1.91
N THR A 228 19.70 -8.34 -1.37
CA THR A 228 18.44 -8.93 -0.95
C THR A 228 17.81 -8.05 0.13
N ARG A 229 16.67 -7.44 -0.21
CA ARG A 229 15.84 -6.65 0.68
C ARG A 229 14.66 -7.48 1.13
N ASN A 230 14.12 -7.12 2.28
CA ASN A 230 12.89 -7.73 2.76
C ASN A 230 12.08 -6.74 3.58
N THR A 231 10.81 -7.07 3.83
CA THR A 231 9.88 -6.18 4.55
C THR A 231 10.28 -5.90 6.01
N VAL A 232 11.36 -6.50 6.50
CA VAL A 232 11.87 -6.32 7.86
C VAL A 232 13.23 -5.62 7.93
N ASP A 233 13.84 -5.25 6.80
CA ASP A 233 15.15 -4.60 6.74
C ASP A 233 15.15 -3.16 7.32
N LYS A 234 16.35 -2.66 7.67
CA LYS A 234 16.58 -1.33 8.27
C LYS A 234 16.95 -0.26 7.23
N GLY A 235 16.70 -0.50 5.94
CA GLY A 235 17.19 0.33 4.83
C GLY A 235 16.17 1.32 4.26
N THR A 236 15.29 1.83 5.11
CA THR A 236 13.88 2.06 4.77
C THR A 236 13.38 3.35 5.45
N LEU A 237 12.74 4.25 4.70
CA LEU A 237 12.32 5.56 5.21
C LEU A 237 11.04 5.40 6.02
N ARG A 238 11.10 5.65 7.32
CA ARG A 238 10.02 5.41 8.29
C ARG A 238 9.00 6.54 8.30
N TRP A 239 7.75 6.15 8.48
CA TRP A 239 6.63 7.05 8.66
C TRP A 239 5.98 6.74 9.99
N GLU A 240 5.90 7.77 10.82
CA GLU A 240 5.18 7.69 12.07
C GLU A 240 3.81 8.33 11.88
N PHE A 241 2.76 7.57 12.17
CA PHE A 241 1.48 8.15 12.50
C PHE A 241 1.68 8.84 13.84
N THR A 242 1.42 10.15 13.91
CA THR A 242 1.62 10.92 15.14
C THR A 242 0.73 10.32 16.23
N PRO A 243 1.25 9.62 17.25
CA PRO A 243 0.40 9.09 18.29
C PRO A 243 -0.02 10.28 19.15
N LYS A 244 -1.33 10.52 19.32
CA LYS A 244 -1.79 11.28 20.47
C LYS A 244 -1.49 10.42 21.70
N LYS A 245 -0.44 10.81 22.44
CA LYS A 245 0.05 10.23 23.72
C LYS A 245 -0.74 9.01 24.22
N THR A 246 -0.25 7.81 23.94
CA THR A 246 -0.72 6.58 24.59
C THR A 246 0.41 5.84 25.30
N VAL A 247 0.01 5.24 26.41
CA VAL A 247 0.79 4.67 27.51
C VAL A 247 1.41 3.32 27.13
N GLY A 248 2.66 3.09 27.54
CA GLY A 248 3.28 1.77 27.79
C GLY A 248 3.30 0.75 26.64
N LYS A 249 4.47 0.54 26.03
CA LYS A 249 4.72 -0.50 25.01
C LYS A 249 4.62 -1.92 25.60
N THR A 250 3.83 -2.79 24.98
CA THR A 250 4.01 -4.26 25.05
C THR A 250 4.74 -4.75 23.79
N ASN A 251 5.80 -5.53 23.97
CA ASN A 251 6.55 -6.17 22.88
C ASN A 251 5.79 -7.41 22.40
N VAL A 252 5.19 -7.35 21.21
CA VAL A 252 4.64 -8.53 20.54
C VAL A 252 5.05 -8.47 19.06
N THR A 253 5.62 -9.57 18.56
CA THR A 253 5.96 -9.82 17.15
C THR A 253 4.81 -10.55 16.44
N CYS A 254 4.47 -10.13 15.22
CA CYS A 254 3.50 -10.81 14.36
C CYS A 254 4.22 -11.71 13.35
N ASP A 255 4.23 -13.03 13.61
CA ASP A 255 5.07 -14.00 12.90
C ASP A 255 4.49 -14.62 11.60
N ASN A 256 3.26 -14.28 11.17
CA ASN A 256 2.58 -15.01 10.07
C ASN A 256 2.33 -14.20 8.78
N LEU A 257 3.22 -13.27 8.40
CA LEU A 257 3.16 -12.69 7.04
C LEU A 257 4.38 -13.13 6.26
N ALA A 258 4.16 -13.62 5.03
CA ALA A 258 5.21 -13.96 4.09
C ALA A 258 6.21 -12.80 4.03
N ILE A 259 7.45 -13.07 4.42
CA ILE A 259 8.55 -12.13 4.27
C ILE A 259 8.72 -11.96 2.77
N ILE A 260 8.24 -10.84 2.21
CA ILE A 260 8.48 -10.55 0.81
C ILE A 260 9.95 -10.20 0.71
N ILE A 261 10.69 -11.04 0.00
CA ILE A 261 12.09 -10.84 -0.31
C ILE A 261 12.15 -10.32 -1.74
N TRP A 262 12.83 -9.20 -1.95
CA TRP A 262 13.07 -8.68 -3.30
C TRP A 262 14.50 -8.20 -3.45
N ARG A 263 14.92 -8.05 -4.71
CA ARG A 263 16.13 -7.32 -5.08
C ARG A 263 15.69 -6.14 -5.92
N LEU A 264 16.39 -5.01 -5.81
CA LEU A 264 16.08 -3.83 -6.62
C LEU A 264 16.30 -4.09 -8.12
N GLY A 265 17.15 -5.07 -8.46
CA GLY A 265 17.46 -5.42 -9.85
C GLY A 265 18.38 -4.38 -10.50
N GLY A 266 19.11 -4.79 -11.54
CA GLY A 266 20.14 -3.98 -12.20
C GLY A 266 21.51 -4.67 -12.21
N GLN A 267 22.50 -4.03 -12.85
CA GLN A 267 23.86 -4.56 -12.90
C GLN A 267 24.47 -4.52 -11.50
N GLY A 268 24.77 -5.69 -10.94
CA GLY A 268 25.42 -5.79 -9.64
C GLY A 268 26.80 -5.14 -9.63
N CYS A 269 27.31 -4.85 -8.44
CA CYS A 269 28.75 -4.78 -8.25
C CYS A 269 29.36 -6.07 -8.84
N ILE A 270 30.39 -5.94 -9.66
CA ILE A 270 31.06 -7.08 -10.31
C ILE A 270 31.51 -8.00 -9.18
N GLU A 271 30.83 -9.13 -9.00
CA GLU A 271 31.34 -10.20 -8.17
C GLU A 271 32.54 -10.74 -8.92
N GLU A 272 33.74 -10.66 -8.31
CA GLU A 272 34.83 -11.53 -8.72
C GLU A 272 34.28 -12.96 -8.59
N GLU A 273 34.24 -13.66 -9.73
CA GLU A 273 33.43 -14.85 -9.99
C GLU A 273 33.42 -15.86 -8.85
N ASP A 274 32.23 -16.17 -8.31
CA ASP A 274 31.96 -17.51 -7.78
C ASP A 274 30.71 -18.07 -8.46
N GLN A 275 30.94 -19.02 -9.36
CA GLN A 275 29.97 -19.56 -10.30
C GLN A 275 29.01 -20.52 -9.59
N SER A 276 27.91 -20.02 -9.01
CA SER A 276 26.61 -20.72 -8.97
C SER A 276 25.54 -19.88 -8.25
N VAL A 277 24.67 -19.22 -9.00
CA VAL A 277 23.42 -18.70 -8.43
C VAL A 277 22.26 -19.10 -9.32
N GLU A 278 21.54 -20.15 -8.90
CA GLU A 278 20.18 -20.42 -9.34
C GLU A 278 19.25 -19.31 -8.81
N THR A 279 18.47 -18.70 -9.70
CA THR A 279 17.47 -17.70 -9.32
C THR A 279 16.27 -18.40 -8.68
N TYR A 280 16.24 -18.51 -7.36
CA TYR A 280 15.05 -18.92 -6.60
C TYR A 280 14.23 -17.70 -6.18
N ILE A 281 13.03 -17.57 -6.73
CA ILE A 281 11.95 -16.76 -6.13
C ILE A 281 10.95 -17.77 -5.57
N GLY A 282 11.15 -18.16 -4.32
CA GLY A 282 10.14 -18.92 -3.56
C GLY A 282 9.20 -17.95 -2.88
N VAL A 283 7.93 -17.94 -3.28
CA VAL A 283 6.86 -17.48 -2.40
C VAL A 283 6.65 -18.60 -1.39
N VAL A 284 7.19 -18.45 -0.18
CA VAL A 284 6.82 -19.34 0.92
C VAL A 284 5.46 -18.86 1.41
N ALA A 285 4.42 -19.57 1.00
CA ALA A 285 3.05 -19.42 1.52
C ALA A 285 2.94 -20.08 2.90
#